data_AF-A0A2A2PZP8-F1
#
_entry.id   AF-A0A2A2PZP8-F1
#
_cell.length_a   1.000
_cell.length_b   1.000
_cell.length_c   1.000
_cell.angle_alpha   90.00
_cell.angle_beta   90.00
_cell.angle_gamma   90.00
#
_symmetry.space_group_name_H-M   'P 1'
#
loop_
_entity.id
_entity.type
_entity.pdbx_description
1 polymer ?
#
loop_
_entity_poly.entity_id
_entity_poly.type
_entity_poly.pdbx_seq_one_letter_code
_entity_poly.pdbx_strand_id
1 'polypeptide(L)'
;MPEIAGARHLLLHSRGNRAIPGLFRIKQRGPRVFTSEELLRHGYPAQPSPDVIYAVFDVEPDTFYAGWEWRFELLKGRKLGILSAEPFAVSLAEVLATHRV
;
A
#
# COMPACT_ATOMS: atom_id res chain seq x y z
N MET A 1 -12.11 7.04 1.81
CA MET A 1 -11.54 7.00 0.44
C MET A 1 -10.68 8.21 0.08
N PRO A 2 -11.04 9.48 0.40
CA PRO A 2 -10.23 10.64 0.00
C PRO A 2 -8.77 10.58 0.49
N GLU A 3 -8.58 10.08 1.71
CA GLU A 3 -7.26 10.02 2.34
C GLU A 3 -6.29 9.08 1.63
N ILE A 4 -6.79 7.93 1.14
CA ILE A 4 -5.98 6.97 0.37
C ILE A 4 -5.58 7.55 -0.99
N ALA A 5 -6.50 8.26 -1.65
CA ALA A 5 -6.20 8.95 -2.92
C ALA A 5 -5.15 10.06 -2.74
N GLY A 6 -5.08 10.65 -1.54
CA GLY A 6 -4.10 11.66 -1.17
C GLY A 6 -2.73 11.12 -0.74
N ALA A 7 -2.56 9.80 -0.63
CA ALA A 7 -1.33 9.20 -0.15
C ALA A 7 -0.09 9.61 -0.99
N ARG A 8 1.07 9.59 -0.34
CA ARG A 8 2.39 9.87 -0.96
C ARG A 8 3.34 8.69 -0.86
N HIS A 9 3.14 7.87 0.16
CA HIS A 9 3.93 6.69 0.43
C HIS A 9 3.02 5.48 0.65
N LEU A 10 3.54 4.31 0.34
CA LEU A 10 2.90 3.01 0.56
C LEU A 10 3.81 2.16 1.44
N LEU A 11 3.25 1.68 2.54
CA LEU A 11 3.85 0.64 3.37
C LEU A 11 3.13 -0.67 3.08
N LEU A 12 3.87 -1.65 2.56
CA LEU A 12 3.32 -2.98 2.30
C LEU A 12 3.47 -3.86 3.53
N HIS A 13 2.51 -4.76 3.75
CA HIS A 13 2.62 -5.82 4.74
C HIS A 13 2.28 -7.17 4.12
N SER A 14 2.81 -8.22 4.73
CA SER A 14 2.63 -9.60 4.34
C SER A 14 1.87 -10.38 5.41
N ARG A 15 1.59 -11.66 5.14
CA ARG A 15 0.89 -12.55 6.05
C ARG A 15 1.48 -12.49 7.46
N GLY A 16 0.60 -12.37 8.46
CA GLY A 16 0.99 -12.20 9.85
C GLY A 16 1.27 -10.74 10.24
N ASN A 17 0.79 -9.77 9.44
CA ASN A 17 0.90 -8.33 9.69
C ASN A 17 2.35 -7.86 9.80
N ARG A 18 3.24 -8.46 9.00
CA ARG A 18 4.66 -8.07 8.96
C ARG A 18 4.87 -7.10 7.83
N ALA A 19 5.27 -5.88 8.16
CA ALA A 19 5.68 -4.90 7.16
C ALA A 19 6.86 -5.42 6.34
N ILE A 20 6.84 -5.12 5.05
CA ILE A 20 8.00 -5.26 4.17
C ILE A 20 8.97 -4.11 4.51
N PRO A 21 10.29 -4.35 4.58
CA PRO A 21 11.26 -3.28 4.83
C PRO A 21 11.18 -2.13 3.81
N GLY A 22 11.40 -0.92 4.31
CA GLY A 22 11.36 0.33 3.56
C GLY A 22 9.95 0.85 3.26
N LEU A 23 9.90 1.92 2.47
CA LEU A 23 8.67 2.52 1.97
C LEU A 23 8.72 2.61 0.46
N PHE A 24 7.55 2.67 -0.16
CA PHE A 24 7.42 2.97 -1.58
C PHE A 24 6.88 4.38 -1.75
N ARG A 25 7.46 5.16 -2.65
CA ARG A 25 6.95 6.46 -3.06
C ARG A 25 5.92 6.29 -4.16
N ILE A 26 4.77 6.94 -4.04
CA ILE A 26 3.77 6.99 -5.10
C ILE A 26 4.19 8.08 -6.09
N LYS A 27 4.40 7.68 -7.35
CA LYS A 27 4.99 8.53 -8.39
C LYS A 27 4.01 9.58 -8.91
N GLN A 28 2.72 9.29 -8.91
CA GLN A 28 1.66 10.19 -9.37
C GLN A 28 0.63 10.44 -8.28
N ARG A 29 -0.05 11.60 -8.31
CA ARG A 29 -1.11 11.89 -7.34
C ARG A 29 -2.31 11.00 -7.60
N GLY A 30 -2.64 10.15 -6.64
CA GLY A 30 -3.81 9.28 -6.66
C GLY A 30 -3.66 8.04 -7.55
N PRO A 31 -4.59 7.09 -7.43
CA PRO A 31 -4.60 5.89 -8.25
C PRO A 31 -5.16 6.17 -9.65
N ARG A 32 -4.69 5.39 -10.62
CA ARG A 32 -5.45 5.14 -11.85
C ARG A 32 -6.52 4.10 -11.55
N VAL A 33 -7.68 4.26 -12.16
CA VAL A 33 -8.79 3.33 -12.01
C VAL A 33 -8.83 2.43 -13.24
N PHE A 34 -8.89 1.12 -13.02
CA PHE A 34 -8.94 0.12 -14.08
C PHE A 34 -10.04 -0.91 -13.83
N THR A 35 -10.65 -1.40 -14.91
CA THR A 35 -11.43 -2.64 -14.89
C THR A 35 -10.53 -3.87 -14.90
N SER A 36 -11.12 -5.04 -14.65
CA SER A 36 -10.46 -6.34 -14.82
C SER A 36 -9.89 -6.53 -16.24
N GLU A 37 -10.65 -6.16 -17.27
CA GLU A 37 -10.24 -6.27 -18.68
C GLU A 37 -9.05 -5.36 -19.00
N GLU A 38 -9.03 -4.14 -18.45
CA GLU A 38 -7.93 -3.20 -18.66
C GLU A 38 -6.64 -3.68 -17.99
N LEU A 39 -6.72 -4.25 -16.78
CA LEU A 39 -5.56 -4.89 -16.13
C LEU A 39 -4.96 -6.00 -16.99
N LEU A 40 -5.80 -6.88 -17.55
CA LEU A 40 -5.34 -7.95 -18.43
C LEU A 40 -4.68 -7.40 -19.70
N ARG A 41 -5.28 -6.37 -20.31
CA ARG A 41 -4.72 -5.69 -21.48
C ARG A 41 -3.36 -5.03 -21.20
N HIS A 42 -3.16 -4.55 -19.97
CA HIS A 42 -1.89 -3.99 -19.49
C HIS A 42 -0.86 -5.05 -19.04
N GLY A 43 -1.17 -6.35 -19.14
CA GLY A 43 -0.23 -7.44 -18.87
C GLY A 43 -0.02 -7.74 -17.39
N TYR A 44 -0.98 -7.40 -16.52
CA TYR A 44 -0.88 -7.75 -15.10
C TYR A 44 -0.92 -9.29 -14.90
N PRO A 45 -0.08 -9.83 -14.00
CA PRO A 45 0.22 -11.27 -13.97
C PRO A 45 -0.86 -12.16 -13.34
N ALA A 46 -1.92 -11.59 -12.77
CA ALA A 46 -2.98 -12.31 -12.07
C ALA A 46 -4.31 -12.18 -12.80
N GLN A 47 -5.17 -13.21 -12.71
CA GLN A 47 -6.53 -13.14 -13.25
C GLN A 47 -7.40 -12.30 -12.28
N PRO A 48 -7.77 -11.07 -12.65
CA PRO A 48 -8.57 -10.21 -11.78
C PRO A 48 -10.00 -10.75 -11.67
N SER A 49 -10.66 -10.45 -10.56
CA SER A 49 -12.07 -10.76 -10.37
C SER A 49 -12.91 -10.02 -11.41
N PRO A 50 -13.85 -10.71 -12.10
CA PRO A 50 -14.80 -10.03 -12.96
C PRO A 50 -15.61 -9.02 -12.13
N ASP A 51 -16.02 -7.92 -12.77
CA ASP A 51 -16.85 -6.86 -12.20
C ASP A 51 -16.25 -6.04 -11.03
N VAL A 52 -14.96 -6.22 -10.73
CA VAL A 52 -14.24 -5.40 -9.74
C VAL A 52 -13.51 -4.23 -10.42
N ILE A 53 -13.58 -3.08 -9.76
CA ILE A 53 -12.82 -1.88 -10.13
C ILE A 53 -11.56 -1.79 -9.26
N TYR A 54 -10.42 -1.60 -9.91
CA TYR A 54 -9.11 -1.62 -9.29
C TYR A 54 -8.50 -0.22 -9.24
N ALA A 55 -8.05 0.17 -8.04
CA ALA A 55 -7.19 1.33 -7.86
C ALA A 55 -5.72 0.90 -8.00
N VAL A 56 -5.04 1.42 -9.01
CA VAL A 56 -3.65 1.09 -9.33
C VAL A 56 -2.77 2.31 -9.08
N PHE A 57 -1.82 2.14 -8.16
CA PHE A 57 -0.81 3.13 -7.86
C PHE A 57 0.49 2.79 -8.59
N ASP A 58 1.08 3.78 -9.26
CA ASP A 58 2.46 3.68 -9.76
C ASP A 58 3.40 4.03 -8.60
N VAL A 59 4.24 3.07 -8.22
CA VAL A 59 5.10 3.15 -7.03
C VAL A 59 6.51 2.71 -7.34
N GLU A 60 7.47 3.26 -6.60
CA GLU A 60 8.87 2.84 -6.62
C GLU A 60 9.41 2.80 -5.19
N PRO A 61 10.43 1.98 -4.88
CA PRO A 61 11.09 2.03 -3.58
C PRO A 61 11.61 3.45 -3.29
N ASP A 62 11.32 3.97 -2.10
CA ASP A 62 11.88 5.22 -1.62
C ASP A 62 13.24 4.92 -0.97
N THR A 63 14.32 5.30 -1.67
CA THR A 63 15.69 4.96 -1.29
C THR A 63 16.11 5.56 0.06
N PHE A 64 15.46 6.65 0.51
CA PHE A 64 15.73 7.24 1.81
C PHE A 64 15.40 6.27 2.96
N TYR A 65 14.35 5.47 2.79
CA TYR A 65 13.89 4.50 3.79
C TYR A 65 14.41 3.08 3.51
N ALA A 66 15.38 2.91 2.61
CA ALA A 66 15.88 1.59 2.24
C ALA A 66 16.38 0.82 3.48
N GLY A 67 15.87 -0.40 3.66
CA GLY A 67 16.25 -1.28 4.78
C GLY A 67 15.60 -0.94 6.13
N TRP A 68 14.80 0.13 6.23
CA TRP A 68 14.11 0.46 7.48
C TRP A 68 13.07 -0.61 7.82
N GLU A 69 13.05 -1.04 9.07
CA GLU A 69 12.07 -2.03 9.54
C GLU A 69 10.96 -1.39 10.37
N TRP A 70 9.73 -1.88 10.21
CA TRP A 70 8.56 -1.25 10.81
C TRP A 70 7.84 -2.17 11.79
N ARG A 71 7.51 -1.63 12.96
CA ARG A 71 6.58 -2.23 13.91
C ARG A 71 5.14 -1.97 13.48
N PHE A 72 4.71 -2.63 12.41
CA PHE A 72 3.37 -2.48 11.85
C PHE A 72 2.25 -2.71 12.88
N GLU A 73 2.50 -3.56 13.87
CA GLU A 73 1.59 -3.82 14.99
C GLU A 73 1.36 -2.61 15.92
N LEU A 74 2.13 -1.54 15.77
CA LEU A 74 1.93 -0.30 16.52
C LEU A 74 1.12 0.74 15.75
N LEU A 75 0.87 0.53 14.44
CA LEU A 75 0.08 1.47 13.64
C LEU A 75 -1.38 1.46 14.11
N LYS A 76 -1.87 2.66 14.43
CA LYS A 76 -3.28 2.93 14.71
C LYS A 76 -4.07 2.80 13.41
N GLY A 77 -5.29 2.26 13.50
CA GLY A 77 -6.15 2.06 12.32
C GLY A 77 -5.84 0.82 11.49
N ARG A 78 -4.80 0.04 11.82
CA ARG A 78 -4.56 -1.26 11.18
C ARG A 78 -5.75 -2.20 11.43
N LYS A 79 -6.15 -2.92 10.39
CA LYS A 79 -7.21 -3.92 10.46
C LYS A 79 -6.62 -5.31 10.71
N LEU A 80 -7.42 -6.22 11.27
CA LEU A 80 -7.01 -7.58 11.64
C LEU A 80 -7.78 -8.63 10.84
N GLY A 81 -7.24 -9.85 10.79
CA GLY A 81 -7.87 -10.96 10.08
C GLY A 81 -8.04 -10.67 8.59
N ILE A 82 -9.18 -11.04 8.01
CA ILE A 82 -9.45 -10.83 6.58
C ILE A 82 -9.48 -9.35 6.19
N LEU A 83 -9.84 -8.47 7.14
CA LEU A 83 -9.93 -7.03 6.91
C LEU A 83 -8.54 -6.38 6.77
N SER A 84 -7.45 -7.06 7.13
CA SER A 84 -6.09 -6.52 6.94
C SER A 84 -5.68 -6.40 5.47
N ALA A 85 -6.42 -7.04 4.57
CA ALA A 85 -6.27 -6.88 3.12
C ALA A 85 -6.79 -5.52 2.62
N GLU A 86 -7.66 -4.85 3.38
CA GLU A 86 -8.17 -3.54 2.99
C GLU A 86 -7.14 -2.43 3.33
N PRO A 87 -6.81 -1.55 2.38
CA PRO A 87 -5.90 -0.44 2.64
C PRO A 87 -6.53 0.57 3.61
N PHE A 88 -5.68 1.23 4.39
CA PHE A 88 -6.04 2.35 5.26
C PHE A 88 -4.96 3.44 5.18
N ALA A 89 -5.32 4.67 5.54
CA ALA A 89 -4.41 5.82 5.53
C ALA A 89 -4.05 6.23 6.97
N VAL A 90 -2.80 6.64 7.15
CA VAL A 90 -2.25 7.23 8.38
C VAL A 90 -1.26 8.32 8.00
N SER A 91 -0.86 9.17 8.96
CA SER A 91 0.18 10.16 8.71
C SER A 91 1.56 9.51 8.57
N LEU A 92 2.46 10.14 7.80
CA LEU A 92 3.85 9.69 7.72
C LEU A 92 4.53 9.72 9.10
N ALA A 93 4.21 10.72 9.93
CA ALA A 93 4.75 10.82 11.28
C ALA A 93 4.41 9.60 12.15
N GLU A 94 3.18 9.07 12.05
CA GLU A 94 2.79 7.83 12.74
C GLU A 94 3.57 6.62 12.23
N VAL A 95 3.83 6.54 10.91
CA VAL A 95 4.66 5.47 10.35
C VAL A 95 6.10 5.55 10.88
N LEU A 96 6.69 6.75 10.86
CA LEU A 96 8.06 6.97 11.34
C LEU A 96 8.21 6.63 12.83
N ALA A 97 7.19 6.88 13.65
CA ALA A 97 7.19 6.52 15.06
C ALA A 97 7.20 4.99 15.32
N THR A 98 6.96 4.17 14.29
CA THR A 98 7.02 2.70 14.38
C THR A 98 8.33 2.10 13.88
N HIS A 99 9.29 2.93 13.45
CA HIS A 99 10.58 2.44 12.97
C HIS A 99 11.32 1.66 14.07
N ARG A 100 11.91 0.52 13.72
CA ARG A 100 12.81 -0.24 14.60
C ARG A 100 14.20 0.37 14.48
N VAL A 101 14.73 0.82 15.62
CA VAL A 101 16.13 1.26 15.75
C VAL A 101 17.03 0.05 15.94
#